data_AF-A0A1X7PBI0-F1
#
_entry.id   AF-A0A1X7PBI0-F1
#
_cell.length_a   1.000
_cell.length_b   1.000
_cell.length_c   1.000
_cell.angle_alpha   90.00
_cell.angle_beta   90.00
_cell.angle_gamma   90.00
#
_symmetry.space_group_name_H-M   'P 1'
#
loop_
_entity.id
_entity.type
_entity.pdbx_description
1 polymer ?
#
loop_
_entity_poly.entity_id
_entity_poly.type
_entity_poly.pdbx_seq_one_letter_code
_entity_poly.pdbx_strand_id
1 'polypeptide(L)'
;MSSKATRISVIAAGLVGLAAASVPSAYAQQQPAAAGPGGIPRGWFKVCGKEQDFDICNVQNQVLAQTGQMLTAVQLAEFKGKINRRALQVSVPVGRLLPAGVTMQIDGNKPTKLEFTTCFQDRCVADAPLTDAIVAAMKKGTDLTLTTYNFQNQPNPIKVSLSGFTGAYDGEPLQQSDMAERQKAAEEYIQRNQEKLAEQLKAAQEKAKAGN
;
A
#
# COMPACT_ATOMS: atom_id res chain seq x y z
N MET A 1 59.03 -41.63 0.57
CA MET A 1 59.62 -42.22 -0.66
C MET A 1 58.86 -41.65 -1.86
N SER A 2 59.59 -40.92 -2.72
CA SER A 2 59.35 -40.62 -4.16
C SER A 2 57.96 -40.08 -4.60
N SER A 3 57.74 -38.80 -4.90
CA SER A 3 58.26 -37.91 -5.97
C SER A 3 57.71 -38.16 -7.40
N LYS A 4 57.08 -37.10 -7.98
CA LYS A 4 56.96 -36.63 -9.39
C LYS A 4 55.88 -35.50 -9.40
N ALA A 5 56.12 -34.18 -9.49
CA ALA A 5 56.84 -33.32 -10.45
C ALA A 5 56.37 -33.58 -11.91
N THR A 6 55.89 -32.68 -12.78
CA THR A 6 56.02 -31.22 -13.06
C THR A 6 54.96 -30.91 -14.18
N ARG A 7 54.31 -29.75 -14.38
CA ARG A 7 54.67 -28.49 -15.11
C ARG A 7 53.37 -27.66 -15.21
N ILE A 8 53.17 -26.53 -14.53
CA ILE A 8 53.54 -25.13 -14.87
C ILE A 8 53.40 -24.77 -16.36
N SER A 9 52.32 -24.07 -16.70
CA SER A 9 52.30 -23.04 -17.74
C SER A 9 51.61 -21.80 -17.19
N VAL A 10 52.42 -20.78 -16.92
CA VAL A 10 52.02 -19.41 -16.57
C VAL A 10 51.82 -18.66 -17.88
N ILE A 11 50.65 -18.05 -18.09
CA ILE A 11 50.53 -16.90 -18.99
C ILE A 11 50.06 -15.75 -18.12
N ALA A 12 51.02 -14.93 -17.73
CA ALA A 12 50.81 -13.62 -17.13
C ALA A 12 50.53 -12.63 -18.28
N ALA A 13 49.35 -12.02 -18.26
CA ALA A 13 49.09 -10.77 -18.95
C ALA A 13 48.56 -9.81 -17.88
N GLY A 14 49.42 -8.90 -17.44
CA GLY A 14 49.09 -7.89 -16.45
C GLY A 14 48.19 -6.82 -17.05
N LEU A 15 47.26 -6.32 -16.24
CA LEU A 15 46.75 -4.96 -16.38
C LEU A 15 46.71 -4.27 -15.02
N VAL A 16 47.23 -3.06 -15.09
CA VAL A 16 47.38 -1.99 -14.10
C VAL A 16 46.08 -1.69 -13.36
N GLY A 17 46.23 -1.28 -12.10
CA GLY A 17 45.16 -1.14 -11.14
C GLY A 17 44.19 0.01 -11.38
N LEU A 18 43.11 -0.02 -10.58
CA LEU A 18 42.31 1.11 -10.14
C LEU A 18 41.52 0.65 -8.92
N ALA A 19 41.93 1.12 -7.75
CA ALA A 19 41.12 1.08 -6.54
C ALA A 19 39.98 2.08 -6.73
N ALA A 20 38.76 1.57 -6.98
CA ALA A 20 37.54 2.36 -6.90
C ALA A 20 36.76 1.92 -5.67
N ALA A 21 36.79 2.76 -4.64
CA ALA A 21 35.89 2.66 -3.51
C ALA A 21 34.45 2.80 -4.02
N SER A 22 33.70 1.70 -4.04
CA SER A 22 32.26 1.73 -4.30
C SER A 22 31.54 2.18 -3.04
N VAL A 23 31.19 3.46 -3.02
CA VAL A 23 30.20 4.04 -2.09
C VAL A 23 28.87 3.33 -2.35
N PRO A 24 28.17 2.79 -1.33
CA PRO A 24 26.81 2.30 -1.56
C PRO A 24 25.90 3.52 -1.76
N SER A 25 25.54 3.79 -3.01
CA SER A 25 24.46 4.69 -3.37
C SER A 25 23.16 4.04 -2.87
N ALA A 26 22.74 4.42 -1.66
CA ALA A 26 21.39 4.17 -1.16
C ALA A 26 20.41 5.07 -1.91
N TYR A 27 20.15 4.74 -3.18
CA TYR A 27 18.88 5.12 -3.79
C TYR A 27 17.86 4.08 -3.33
N ALA A 28 17.13 4.43 -2.27
CA ALA A 28 15.85 3.80 -2.00
C ALA A 28 15.00 4.00 -3.27
N GLN A 29 14.89 2.95 -4.09
CA GLN A 29 13.85 2.92 -5.10
C GLN A 29 12.52 2.95 -4.35
N GLN A 30 11.85 4.10 -4.38
CA GLN A 30 10.41 4.17 -4.16
C GLN A 30 9.77 3.26 -5.21
N GLN A 31 9.51 2.01 -4.83
CA GLN A 31 8.68 1.11 -5.60
C GLN A 31 7.31 1.79 -5.74
N PRO A 32 6.80 2.05 -6.95
CA PRO A 32 5.48 2.61 -7.09
C PRO A 32 4.46 1.65 -6.48
N ALA A 33 3.67 2.17 -5.52
CA ALA A 33 2.50 1.50 -4.97
C ALA A 33 1.67 0.91 -6.12
N ALA A 34 1.54 -0.43 -6.17
CA ALA A 34 0.77 -1.12 -7.18
C ALA A 34 -0.69 -0.61 -7.15
N ALA A 35 -1.26 -0.24 -8.30
CA ALA A 35 -2.67 0.14 -8.35
C ALA A 35 -3.56 -1.07 -8.00
N GLY A 36 -4.53 -0.86 -7.12
CA GLY A 36 -5.59 -1.82 -6.81
C GLY A 36 -6.75 -1.74 -7.82
N PRO A 37 -7.78 -2.60 -7.66
CA PRO A 37 -9.00 -2.52 -8.46
C PRO A 37 -9.57 -1.10 -8.45
N GLY A 38 -9.94 -0.57 -9.62
CA GLY A 38 -10.50 0.79 -9.75
C GLY A 38 -9.48 1.93 -9.66
N GLY A 39 -8.18 1.65 -9.87
CA GLY A 39 -7.15 2.69 -9.95
C GLY A 39 -6.69 3.26 -8.60
N ILE A 40 -7.24 2.79 -7.48
CA ILE A 40 -6.82 3.25 -6.15
C ILE A 40 -5.46 2.62 -5.78
N PRO A 41 -4.43 3.41 -5.43
CA PRO A 41 -3.14 2.89 -5.03
C PRO A 41 -3.25 1.91 -3.86
N ARG A 42 -2.48 0.82 -3.88
CA ARG A 42 -2.29 -0.05 -2.71
C ARG A 42 -1.29 0.58 -1.75
N GLY A 43 -1.56 0.44 -0.45
CA GLY A 43 -0.70 1.01 0.58
C GLY A 43 -1.06 2.47 0.87
N TRP A 44 -0.16 3.16 1.54
CA TRP A 44 -0.38 4.55 1.96
C TRP A 44 -0.14 5.53 0.83
N PHE A 45 -1.06 6.46 0.67
CA PHE A 45 -0.93 7.58 -0.27
C PHE A 45 -1.64 8.82 0.26
N LYS A 46 -1.21 9.99 -0.21
CA LYS A 46 -1.82 11.27 0.11
C LYS A 46 -2.58 11.80 -1.10
N VAL A 47 -3.77 12.31 -0.87
CA VAL A 47 -4.53 13.12 -1.84
C VAL A 47 -4.92 14.43 -1.16
N CYS A 48 -4.82 15.54 -1.87
CA CYS A 48 -5.28 16.83 -1.40
C CYS A 48 -6.25 17.44 -2.40
N GLY A 49 -7.22 18.18 -1.88
CA GLY A 49 -8.20 18.92 -2.64
C GLY A 49 -8.41 20.31 -2.04
N LYS A 50 -8.91 21.21 -2.87
CA LYS A 50 -9.29 22.56 -2.46
C LYS A 50 -10.80 22.65 -2.46
N GLU A 51 -11.38 23.02 -1.32
CA GLU A 51 -12.76 23.46 -1.24
C GLU A 51 -12.80 24.97 -1.01
N GLN A 52 -13.94 25.61 -1.27
CA GLN A 52 -14.05 27.08 -1.32
C GLN A 52 -13.35 27.80 -0.15
N ASP A 53 -13.57 27.33 1.07
CA ASP A 53 -13.10 27.98 2.30
C ASP A 53 -11.98 27.21 3.04
N PHE A 54 -11.60 26.01 2.58
CA PHE A 54 -10.62 25.17 3.24
C PHE A 54 -9.95 24.17 2.29
N ASP A 55 -8.69 23.86 2.59
CA ASP A 55 -7.95 22.78 1.95
C ASP A 55 -8.18 21.50 2.75
N ILE A 56 -8.35 20.37 2.06
CA ILE A 56 -8.44 19.05 2.67
C ILE A 56 -7.30 18.17 2.14
N CYS A 57 -6.54 17.57 3.04
CA CYS A 57 -5.54 16.56 2.71
C CYS A 57 -5.84 15.27 3.46
N ASN A 58 -5.86 14.16 2.72
CA ASN A 58 -6.15 12.83 3.24
C ASN A 58 -4.97 11.91 2.98
N VAL A 59 -4.37 11.38 4.05
CA VAL A 59 -3.42 10.27 3.97
C VAL A 59 -4.18 9.00 4.28
N GLN A 60 -4.22 8.06 3.34
CA GLN A 60 -5.14 6.93 3.43
C GLN A 60 -4.54 5.62 2.92
N ASN A 61 -5.10 4.52 3.42
CA ASN A 61 -4.81 3.16 2.99
C ASN A 61 -6.08 2.31 3.15
N GLN A 62 -6.26 1.31 2.29
CA GLN A 62 -7.36 0.37 2.36
C GLN A 62 -6.86 -1.07 2.25
N VAL A 63 -7.51 -1.95 3.02
CA VAL A 63 -7.31 -3.38 2.94
C VAL A 63 -8.51 -3.98 2.21
N LEU A 64 -8.23 -4.69 1.12
CA LEU A 64 -9.22 -5.38 0.31
C LEU A 64 -9.10 -6.90 0.53
N ALA A 65 -10.23 -7.59 0.48
CA ALA A 65 -10.27 -9.03 0.33
C ALA A 65 -9.76 -9.43 -1.07
N GLN A 66 -9.48 -10.73 -1.26
CA GLN A 66 -9.11 -11.25 -2.59
C GLN A 66 -10.21 -11.02 -3.64
N THR A 67 -11.46 -10.95 -3.20
CA THR A 67 -12.63 -10.63 -4.04
C THR A 67 -12.71 -9.16 -4.44
N GLY A 68 -11.85 -8.30 -3.90
CA GLY A 68 -11.87 -6.84 -4.10
C GLY A 68 -12.78 -6.09 -3.13
N GLN A 69 -13.51 -6.77 -2.25
CA GLN A 69 -14.33 -6.12 -1.24
C GLN A 69 -13.48 -5.42 -0.18
N MET A 70 -13.83 -4.19 0.20
CA MET A 70 -13.18 -3.47 1.29
C MET A 70 -13.38 -4.18 2.63
N LEU A 71 -12.29 -4.51 3.31
CA LEU A 71 -12.29 -5.04 4.67
C LEU A 71 -12.17 -3.92 5.71
N THR A 72 -11.28 -2.96 5.45
CA THR A 72 -11.18 -1.73 6.23
C THR A 72 -10.48 -0.64 5.42
N ALA A 73 -10.76 0.62 5.72
CA ALA A 73 -9.99 1.76 5.23
C ALA A 73 -9.64 2.69 6.38
N VAL A 74 -8.42 3.22 6.37
CA VAL A 74 -7.91 4.18 7.34
C VAL A 74 -7.62 5.47 6.62
N GLN A 75 -8.09 6.58 7.18
CA GLN A 75 -7.90 7.92 6.64
C GLN A 75 -7.50 8.90 7.74
N LEU A 76 -6.45 9.66 7.49
CA LEU A 76 -6.02 10.78 8.30
C LEU A 76 -6.34 12.04 7.51
N ALA A 77 -7.42 12.71 7.90
CA ALA A 77 -7.93 13.92 7.26
C ALA A 77 -7.44 15.17 7.99
N GLU A 78 -6.86 16.11 7.26
CA GLU A 78 -6.46 17.42 7.74
C GLU A 78 -7.16 18.51 6.95
N PHE A 79 -7.93 19.33 7.66
CA PHE A 79 -8.62 20.50 7.15
C PHE A 79 -7.83 21.74 7.57
N LYS A 80 -7.48 22.60 6.62
CA LYS A 80 -6.73 23.85 6.86
C LYS A 80 -7.44 25.02 6.19
N GLY A 81 -7.53 26.15 6.88
CA GLY A 81 -8.19 27.37 6.37
C GLY A 81 -9.21 27.87 7.38
N LYS A 82 -10.45 28.10 6.93
CA LYS A 82 -11.55 28.55 7.81
C LYS A 82 -11.91 27.52 8.88
N ILE A 83 -11.77 26.24 8.56
CA ILE A 83 -11.91 25.12 9.50
C ILE A 83 -10.51 24.51 9.67
N ASN A 84 -10.03 24.48 10.92
CA ASN A 84 -8.78 23.80 11.28
C ASN A 84 -9.12 22.58 12.14
N ARG A 85 -9.12 21.40 11.52
CA ARG A 85 -9.48 20.13 12.18
C ARG A 85 -8.60 19.02 11.63
N ARG A 86 -8.24 18.06 12.50
CA ARG A 86 -7.56 16.83 12.11
C ARG A 86 -8.31 15.64 12.68
N ALA A 87 -8.60 14.64 11.84
CA ALA A 87 -9.37 13.47 12.23
C ALA A 87 -8.71 12.19 11.70
N LEU A 88 -8.69 11.17 12.54
CA LEU A 88 -8.44 9.80 12.16
C LEU A 88 -9.79 9.14 11.96
N GLN A 89 -10.00 8.49 10.82
CA GLN A 89 -11.21 7.76 10.49
C GLN A 89 -10.87 6.32 10.11
N VAL A 90 -11.67 5.39 10.62
CA VAL A 90 -11.61 3.98 10.28
C VAL A 90 -12.97 3.56 9.75
N SER A 91 -13.00 3.15 8.48
CA SER A 91 -14.19 2.59 7.84
C SER A 91 -14.13 1.07 7.84
N VAL A 92 -15.26 0.43 8.13
CA VAL A 92 -15.43 -1.02 8.13
C VAL A 92 -16.78 -1.40 7.52
N PRO A 93 -16.95 -2.63 6.99
CA PRO A 93 -18.26 -3.11 6.55
C PRO A 93 -19.32 -3.07 7.65
N VAL A 94 -20.58 -3.07 7.24
CA VAL A 94 -21.74 -3.21 8.14
C VAL A 94 -21.75 -4.57 8.88
N GLY A 95 -22.66 -4.72 9.85
CA GLY A 95 -22.78 -5.95 10.65
C GLY A 95 -21.74 -6.06 11.77
N ARG A 96 -21.29 -4.91 12.30
CA ARG A 96 -20.41 -4.83 13.48
C ARG A 96 -21.18 -4.44 14.72
N LEU A 97 -20.67 -4.86 15.88
CA LEU A 97 -21.23 -4.52 17.18
C LEU A 97 -20.88 -3.08 17.54
N LEU A 98 -21.84 -2.17 17.39
CA LEU A 98 -21.62 -0.73 17.55
C LEU A 98 -21.06 -0.34 18.93
N PRO A 99 -21.59 -0.85 20.06
CA PRO A 99 -21.07 -0.47 21.38
C PRO A 99 -19.61 -0.86 21.62
N ALA A 100 -19.10 -1.87 20.91
CA ALA A 100 -17.71 -2.31 21.02
C ALA A 100 -16.73 -1.38 20.26
N GLY A 101 -17.22 -0.60 19.29
CA GLY A 101 -16.41 0.31 18.48
C GLY A 101 -15.36 -0.41 17.64
N VAL A 102 -14.30 0.31 17.29
CA VAL A 102 -13.08 -0.21 16.67
C VAL A 102 -11.94 -0.07 17.67
N THR A 103 -11.27 -1.17 18.00
CA THR A 103 -10.05 -1.10 18.80
C THR A 103 -8.85 -0.91 17.87
N MET A 104 -8.12 0.19 18.06
CA MET A 104 -6.92 0.55 17.33
C MET A 104 -5.66 0.24 18.15
N GLN A 105 -4.70 -0.47 17.56
CA GLN A 105 -3.42 -0.75 18.19
C GLN A 105 -2.28 -0.60 17.19
N ILE A 106 -1.24 0.17 17.53
CA ILE A 106 -0.02 0.27 16.73
C ILE A 106 1.02 -0.63 17.37
N ASP A 107 1.45 -1.67 16.65
CA ASP A 107 2.34 -2.74 17.13
C ASP A 107 1.86 -3.32 18.48
N GLY A 108 2.71 -3.31 19.51
CA GLY A 108 2.39 -3.77 20.86
C GLY A 108 1.93 -2.66 21.82
N ASN A 109 1.67 -1.44 21.32
CA ASN A 109 1.26 -0.32 22.18
C ASN A 109 -0.11 -0.57 22.84
N LYS A 110 -0.46 0.26 23.83
CA LYS A 110 -1.78 0.20 24.46
C LYS A 110 -2.89 0.40 23.41
N PRO A 111 -3.89 -0.50 23.32
CA PRO A 111 -5.02 -0.32 22.42
C PRO A 111 -5.88 0.88 22.81
N THR A 112 -6.41 1.57 21.82
CA THR A 112 -7.33 2.71 21.96
C THR A 112 -8.65 2.38 21.29
N LYS A 113 -9.77 2.59 21.97
CA LYS A 113 -11.10 2.41 21.39
C LYS A 113 -11.50 3.66 20.60
N LEU A 114 -11.98 3.45 19.39
CA LEU A 114 -12.64 4.44 18.54
C LEU A 114 -14.14 4.13 18.52
N GLU A 115 -14.97 5.13 18.79
CA GLU A 115 -16.43 4.95 18.75
C GLU A 115 -16.95 5.13 17.32
N PHE A 116 -17.96 4.36 16.95
CA PHE A 116 -18.65 4.58 15.67
C PHE A 116 -19.43 5.90 15.74
N THR A 117 -19.18 6.78 14.77
CA THR A 117 -19.87 8.07 14.67
C THR A 117 -20.96 8.06 13.62
N THR A 118 -20.84 7.25 12.57
CA THR A 118 -21.84 7.17 11.50
C THR A 118 -21.82 5.80 10.84
N CYS A 119 -23.00 5.27 10.51
CA CYS A 119 -23.15 4.10 9.64
C CYS A 119 -23.98 4.45 8.41
N PHE A 120 -23.39 4.19 7.24
CA PHE A 120 -24.01 4.26 5.93
C PHE A 120 -24.51 2.87 5.51
N GLN A 121 -25.14 2.77 4.34
CA GLN A 121 -25.68 1.52 3.81
C GLN A 121 -24.58 0.46 3.56
N ASP A 122 -23.37 0.88 3.20
CA ASP A 122 -22.26 0.02 2.82
C ASP A 122 -21.16 -0.10 3.90
N ARG A 123 -21.06 0.88 4.82
CA ARG A 123 -19.98 0.95 5.80
C ARG A 123 -20.36 1.67 7.10
N CYS A 124 -19.67 1.34 8.18
CA CYS A 124 -19.64 2.12 9.42
C CYS A 124 -18.28 2.81 9.57
N VAL A 125 -18.31 4.04 10.09
CA VAL A 125 -17.14 4.90 10.31
C VAL A 125 -16.99 5.13 11.81
N ALA A 126 -15.81 4.83 12.32
CA ALA A 126 -15.35 5.25 13.64
C ALA A 126 -14.31 6.35 13.48
N ASP A 127 -14.35 7.36 14.33
CA ASP A 127 -13.40 8.47 14.27
C ASP A 127 -12.84 8.86 15.63
N ALA A 128 -11.71 9.56 15.59
CA ALA A 128 -11.10 10.21 16.73
C ALA A 128 -10.32 11.45 16.28
N PRO A 129 -10.04 12.41 17.18
CA PRO A 129 -9.10 13.47 16.91
C PRO A 129 -7.73 12.90 16.50
N LEU A 130 -7.18 13.38 15.39
CA LEU A 130 -5.83 13.00 14.98
C LEU A 130 -4.82 13.83 15.76
N THR A 131 -4.10 13.18 16.67
CA THR A 131 -3.07 13.82 17.49
C THR A 131 -1.68 13.59 16.91
N ASP A 132 -0.74 14.46 17.24
CA ASP A 132 0.67 14.30 16.83
C ASP A 132 1.29 13.02 17.42
N ALA A 133 0.82 12.58 18.59
CA ALA A 133 1.23 11.31 19.19
C ALA A 133 0.82 10.11 18.32
N ILE A 134 -0.39 10.11 17.77
CA ILE A 134 -0.85 9.05 16.84
C ILE A 134 0.00 9.07 15.57
N VAL A 135 0.20 10.24 14.96
CA VAL A 135 1.03 10.37 13.76
C VAL A 135 2.46 9.88 14.02
N ALA A 136 3.07 10.32 15.12
CA ALA A 136 4.43 9.90 15.49
C ALA A 136 4.52 8.39 15.76
N ALA A 137 3.51 7.79 16.39
CA ALA A 137 3.44 6.35 16.59
C ALA A 137 3.31 5.61 15.26
N MET A 138 2.46 6.07 14.35
CA MET A 138 2.31 5.47 13.02
C MET A 138 3.58 5.60 12.16
N LYS A 139 4.31 6.71 12.25
CA LYS A 139 5.59 6.89 11.53
C LYS A 139 6.69 5.94 12.00
N LYS A 140 6.69 5.57 13.29
CA LYS A 140 7.68 4.67 13.89
C LYS A 140 7.27 3.21 13.85
N GLY A 141 5.98 2.95 13.75
CA GLY A 141 5.41 1.61 13.87
C GLY A 141 5.52 0.78 12.60
N THR A 142 5.26 -0.52 12.74
CA THR A 142 5.31 -1.47 11.63
C THR A 142 3.92 -1.88 11.18
N ASP A 143 3.04 -2.17 12.14
CA ASP A 143 1.67 -2.63 11.90
C ASP A 143 0.65 -1.80 12.71
N LEU A 144 -0.44 -1.45 12.05
CA LEU A 144 -1.66 -0.95 12.67
C LEU A 144 -2.70 -2.09 12.68
N THR A 145 -3.09 -2.55 13.85
CA THR A 145 -4.14 -3.55 14.02
C THR A 145 -5.46 -2.86 14.38
N LEU A 146 -6.50 -3.13 13.60
CA LEU A 146 -7.86 -2.64 13.79
C LEU A 146 -8.76 -3.83 14.08
N THR A 147 -9.29 -3.88 15.30
CA THR A 147 -10.15 -4.99 15.75
C THR A 147 -11.60 -4.52 15.86
N THR A 148 -12.48 -5.22 15.16
CA THR A 148 -13.94 -5.04 15.28
C THR A 148 -14.59 -6.29 15.84
N TYR A 149 -15.84 -6.18 16.26
CA TYR A 149 -16.59 -7.31 16.82
C TYR A 149 -17.85 -7.56 16.00
N ASN A 150 -18.20 -8.82 15.76
CA ASN A 150 -19.47 -9.19 15.14
C ASN A 150 -20.61 -9.22 16.19
N PHE A 151 -21.84 -9.52 15.78
CA PHE A 151 -23.01 -9.57 16.67
C PHE A 151 -22.93 -10.68 17.74
N GLN A 152 -22.03 -11.66 17.59
CA GLN A 152 -21.75 -12.70 18.60
C GLN A 152 -20.60 -12.30 19.53
N ASN A 153 -20.18 -11.02 19.48
CA ASN A 153 -19.04 -10.48 20.22
C ASN A 153 -17.70 -11.17 19.92
N GLN A 154 -17.55 -11.77 18.73
CA GLN A 154 -16.30 -12.38 18.28
C GLN A 154 -15.39 -11.32 17.66
N PRO A 155 -14.10 -11.24 18.05
CA PRO A 155 -13.16 -10.27 17.50
C PRO A 155 -12.74 -10.63 16.07
N ASN A 156 -12.54 -9.61 15.25
CA ASN A 156 -12.04 -9.68 13.89
C ASN A 156 -10.88 -8.66 13.73
N PRO A 157 -9.63 -9.06 14.01
CA PRO A 157 -8.47 -8.20 13.86
C PRO A 157 -8.01 -8.13 12.41
N ILE A 158 -7.86 -6.91 11.89
CA ILE A 158 -7.28 -6.63 10.58
C ILE A 158 -5.97 -5.89 10.75
N LYS A 159 -4.88 -6.44 10.23
CA LYS A 159 -3.57 -5.78 10.20
C LYS A 159 -3.41 -4.93 8.95
N VAL A 160 -2.97 -3.70 9.13
CA VAL A 160 -2.61 -2.74 8.09
C VAL A 160 -1.12 -2.43 8.26
N SER A 161 -0.31 -2.75 7.26
CA SER A 161 1.12 -2.38 7.32
C SER A 161 1.27 -0.87 7.30
N LEU A 162 2.17 -0.35 8.15
CA LEU A 162 2.58 1.05 8.17
C LEU A 162 3.75 1.35 7.22
N SER A 163 4.20 0.35 6.45
CA SER A 163 5.20 0.55 5.41
C SER A 163 4.74 1.61 4.40
N GLY A 164 5.59 2.61 4.15
CA GLY A 164 5.28 3.74 3.28
C GLY A 164 4.42 4.85 3.92
N PHE A 165 3.94 4.68 5.16
CA PHE A 165 3.11 5.69 5.83
C PHE A 165 3.84 7.03 5.96
N THR A 166 5.07 7.03 6.48
CA THR A 166 5.86 8.26 6.67
C THR A 166 6.06 9.00 5.36
N GLY A 167 6.42 8.28 4.29
CA GLY A 167 6.59 8.87 2.96
C GLY A 167 5.31 9.46 2.40
N ALA A 168 4.17 8.78 2.57
CA ALA A 168 2.87 9.32 2.18
C ALA A 168 2.45 10.53 3.03
N TYR A 169 2.67 10.47 4.34
CA TYR A 169 2.25 11.52 5.27
C TYR A 169 3.08 12.80 5.12
N ASP A 170 4.39 12.69 4.89
CA ASP A 170 5.28 13.85 4.72
C ASP A 170 5.45 14.29 3.27
N GLY A 171 5.22 13.40 2.30
CA GLY A 171 5.44 13.65 0.88
C GLY A 171 4.31 14.41 0.19
N GLU A 172 4.52 14.71 -1.09
CA GLU A 172 3.54 15.42 -1.93
C GLU A 172 2.27 14.58 -2.17
N PRO A 173 1.09 15.23 -2.29
CA PRO A 173 -0.11 14.53 -2.70
C PRO A 173 0.02 14.01 -4.14
N LEU A 174 -0.58 12.85 -4.39
CA LEU A 174 -0.77 12.34 -5.73
C LEU A 174 -1.56 13.37 -6.54
N GLN A 175 -1.04 13.75 -7.70
CA GLN A 175 -1.73 14.67 -8.58
C GLN A 175 -2.83 13.96 -9.35
N GLN A 176 -3.90 14.67 -9.69
CA GLN A 176 -5.02 14.11 -10.45
C GLN A 176 -4.59 13.62 -11.84
N SER A 177 -3.58 14.26 -12.43
CA SER A 177 -2.91 13.81 -13.65
C SER A 177 -2.29 12.43 -13.49
N ASP A 178 -1.65 12.17 -12.34
CA ASP A 178 -0.96 10.91 -12.08
C ASP A 178 -1.96 9.76 -11.96
N MET A 179 -3.15 10.03 -11.41
CA MET A 179 -4.23 9.05 -11.32
C MET A 179 -4.84 8.74 -12.68
N ALA A 180 -5.06 9.75 -13.52
CA ALA A 180 -5.55 9.58 -14.89
C ALA A 180 -4.55 8.82 -15.77
N GLU A 181 -3.26 9.14 -15.66
CA GLU A 181 -2.19 8.45 -16.37
C GLU A 181 -2.05 7.00 -15.92
N ARG A 182 -2.11 6.74 -14.60
CA ARG A 182 -2.11 5.37 -14.04
C ARG A 182 -3.33 4.56 -14.47
N GLN A 183 -4.51 5.18 -14.50
CA GLN A 183 -5.75 4.54 -14.96
C GLN A 183 -5.62 4.13 -16.44
N LYS A 184 -5.15 5.05 -17.28
CA LYS A 184 -4.89 4.79 -18.70
C LYS A 184 -3.84 3.68 -18.89
N ALA A 185 -2.75 3.72 -18.14
CA ALA A 185 -1.70 2.70 -18.19
C ALA A 185 -2.22 1.31 -17.78
N ALA A 186 -3.11 1.24 -16.77
CA ALA A 186 -3.74 -0.01 -16.37
C ALA A 186 -4.66 -0.57 -17.46
N GLU A 187 -5.45 0.28 -18.12
CA GLU A 187 -6.33 -0.10 -19.23
C GLU A 187 -5.54 -0.60 -20.45
N GLU A 188 -4.48 0.12 -20.84
CA GLU A 188 -3.60 -0.30 -21.94
C GLU A 188 -2.92 -1.64 -21.64
N TYR A 189 -2.51 -1.87 -20.39
CA TYR A 189 -1.92 -3.15 -19.97
C TYR A 189 -2.92 -4.30 -20.09
N ILE A 190 -4.17 -4.09 -19.65
CA ILE A 190 -5.24 -5.10 -19.77
C ILE A 190 -5.49 -5.43 -21.24
N GLN A 191 -5.61 -4.42 -22.11
CA GLN A 191 -5.83 -4.62 -23.55
C GLN A 191 -4.70 -5.43 -24.19
N ARG A 192 -3.44 -5.03 -23.98
CA ARG A 192 -2.28 -5.74 -24.53
C ARG A 192 -2.20 -7.19 -24.05
N ASN A 193 -2.58 -7.46 -22.80
CA ASN A 193 -2.58 -8.83 -22.28
C ASN A 193 -3.73 -9.66 -22.84
N GLN A 194 -4.90 -9.07 -23.09
CA GLN A 194 -6.02 -9.77 -23.73
C GLN A 194 -5.70 -10.14 -25.18
N GLU A 195 -5.05 -9.25 -25.92
CA GLU A 195 -4.59 -9.53 -27.29
C GLU A 195 -3.58 -10.68 -27.32
N LYS A 196 -2.57 -10.64 -26.44
CA LYS A 196 -1.59 -11.73 -26.30
C LYS A 196 -2.24 -13.05 -25.97
N LEU A 197 -3.22 -13.06 -25.06
CA LEU A 197 -3.95 -14.28 -24.71
C LEU A 197 -4.75 -14.80 -25.91
N ALA A 198 -5.42 -13.92 -26.66
CA ALA A 198 -6.17 -14.31 -27.85
C ALA A 198 -5.26 -14.93 -28.93
N GLU A 199 -4.09 -14.34 -29.18
CA GLU A 199 -3.10 -14.87 -30.11
C GLU A 199 -2.56 -16.24 -29.66
N GLN A 200 -2.24 -16.38 -28.37
CA GLN A 200 -1.79 -17.65 -27.80
C GLN A 200 -2.86 -18.74 -27.93
N LEU A 201 -4.13 -18.41 -27.67
CA LEU A 201 -5.25 -19.34 -27.84
C LEU A 201 -5.41 -19.78 -29.29
N LYS A 202 -5.30 -18.83 -30.24
CA LYS A 202 -5.38 -19.15 -31.67
C LYS A 202 -4.25 -20.07 -32.11
N ALA A 203 -3.01 -19.77 -31.72
CA ALA A 203 -1.84 -20.60 -32.04
C ALA A 203 -1.95 -22.01 -31.42
N ALA A 204 -2.48 -22.11 -30.20
CA ALA A 204 -2.74 -23.41 -29.55
C ALA A 204 -3.81 -24.22 -30.30
N GLN A 205 -4.88 -23.58 -30.77
CA GLN A 205 -5.92 -24.23 -31.57
C GLN A 205 -5.39 -24.71 -32.93
N GLU A 206 -4.56 -23.93 -33.61
CA GLU A 206 -3.94 -24.32 -34.87
C GLU A 206 -2.98 -25.51 -34.70
N LYS A 207 -2.15 -25.51 -33.65
CA LYS A 207 -1.30 -26.66 -33.29
C LYS A 207 -2.12 -27.91 -32.97
N ALA A 208 -3.23 -27.77 -32.26
CA ALA A 208 -4.12 -28.90 -31.95
C ALA A 208 -4.80 -29.48 -33.21
N LYS A 209 -5.12 -28.63 -34.19
CA LYS A 209 -5.70 -29.07 -35.48
C LYS A 209 -4.67 -29.70 -36.42
N ALA A 210 -3.40 -29.28 -36.35
CA ALA A 210 -2.31 -29.83 -37.16
C ALA A 210 -1.72 -31.14 -36.61
N GLY A 211 -2.11 -31.55 -35.39
CA GLY A 211 -1.67 -32.78 -34.73
C GLY A 211 -2.63 -33.97 -34.86
N ASN A 212 -3.72 -33.83 -35.62
CA ASN A 212 -4.64 -34.90 -36.04
C ASN A 212 -4.52 -35.12 -37.56
#